data_AF-A0A7U3VI94-F1
#
_entry.id   AF-A0A7U3VI94-F1
#
_cell.length_a   1.000
_cell.length_b   1.000
_cell.length_c   1.000
_cell.angle_alpha   90.00
_cell.angle_beta   90.00
_cell.angle_gamma   90.00
#
_symmetry.space_group_name_H-M   'P 1'
#
loop_
_entity.id
_entity.type
_entity.pdbx_description
1 polymer ?
#
loop_
_entity_poly.entity_id
_entity_poly.type
_entity_poly.pdbx_seq_one_letter_code
_entity_poly.pdbx_strand_id
1 'polypeptide(L)'
;MESTGIALALVILLFSSSVILVQCNEEEESLIDWKENLGLGKEKVSRLHFFFHDTLSGKNPTAVRIAQAAITKTSPTLFGVVNMADDPLTEGPEPTSKLVGRAQGFYASAGQQEVCLLMAMSYSFTEGKYKGSSL
;
A
#
# COMPACT_ATOMS: atom_id res chain seq x y z
N MET A 1 46.87 -38.43 14.75
CA MET A 1 46.34 -37.06 14.72
C MET A 1 46.59 -36.48 16.10
N GLU A 2 47.63 -35.66 16.21
CA GLU A 2 48.21 -35.26 17.49
C GLU A 2 47.28 -34.28 18.22
N SER A 3 47.29 -34.31 19.55
CA SER A 3 46.46 -33.50 20.46
C SER A 3 46.44 -32.00 20.09
N THR A 4 47.55 -31.52 19.52
CA THR A 4 47.74 -30.16 18.99
C THR A 4 46.80 -29.79 17.84
N GLY A 5 46.46 -30.73 16.96
CA GLY A 5 45.56 -30.49 15.83
C GLY A 5 44.09 -30.29 16.23
N ILE A 6 43.66 -30.98 17.30
CA ILE A 6 42.29 -30.88 17.83
C ILE A 6 42.12 -29.53 18.56
N ALA A 7 43.13 -29.11 19.32
CA ALA A 7 43.10 -27.81 20.02
C ALA A 7 43.00 -26.64 19.03
N LEU A 8 43.74 -26.68 17.92
CA LEU A 8 43.70 -25.62 16.91
C LEU A 8 42.33 -25.55 16.21
N ALA A 9 41.73 -26.70 15.90
CA ALA A 9 40.40 -26.76 15.28
C ALA A 9 39.31 -26.18 16.21
N LEU A 10 39.38 -26.45 17.52
CA LEU A 10 38.44 -25.90 18.50
C LEU A 10 38.58 -24.38 18.67
N VAL A 11 39.80 -23.85 18.64
CA VAL A 11 40.03 -22.40 18.70
C VAL A 11 39.44 -21.70 17.46
N ILE A 12 39.65 -22.25 16.27
CA ILE A 12 39.09 -21.70 15.02
C ILE A 12 37.55 -21.73 15.04
N LEU A 13 36.95 -22.82 15.53
CA LEU A 13 35.49 -22.94 15.68
C LEU A 13 34.92 -21.90 16.66
N LEU A 14 35.59 -21.66 17.80
CA LEU A 14 35.18 -20.66 18.78
C LEU A 14 35.34 -19.22 18.28
N PHE A 15 36.32 -18.94 17.41
CA PHE A 15 36.45 -17.64 16.75
C PHE A 15 35.42 -17.46 15.63
N SER A 16 34.99 -18.52 14.95
CA SER A 16 33.97 -18.42 13.90
C SER A 16 32.56 -18.15 14.46
N SER A 17 32.24 -18.66 15.66
CA SER A 17 30.94 -18.44 16.29
C SER A 17 30.80 -17.03 16.90
N SER A 18 31.90 -16.40 17.30
CA SER A 18 31.89 -15.01 17.77
C SER A 18 31.73 -13.98 16.65
N VAL A 19 32.11 -14.33 15.41
CA VAL A 19 31.88 -13.48 14.22
C VAL A 19 30.40 -13.45 13.81
N ILE A 20 29.59 -14.45 14.17
CA ILE A 20 28.14 -14.49 13.86
C ILE A 20 27.31 -13.56 14.76
N LEU A 21 27.89 -12.99 15.84
CA LEU A 21 27.18 -12.07 16.74
C LEU A 21 27.45 -10.57 16.47
N VAL A 22 28.17 -10.22 15.40
CA VAL A 22 28.50 -8.82 15.08
C VAL A 22 27.75 -8.33 13.84
N GLN A 23 26.44 -8.56 13.77
CA GLN A 23 25.57 -7.85 12.82
C GLN A 23 24.10 -7.99 13.21
N CYS A 24 23.62 -7.04 14.01
CA CYS A 24 22.21 -6.62 14.00
C CYS A 24 21.92 -5.27 14.69
N ASN A 25 22.93 -4.45 15.01
CA ASN A 25 22.72 -3.22 15.78
C ASN A 25 23.00 -1.89 15.03
N GLU A 26 23.55 -1.91 13.81
CA GLU A 26 23.82 -0.66 13.05
C GLU A 26 22.57 -0.13 12.32
N GLU A 27 21.61 -0.99 11.96
CA GLU A 27 20.40 -0.53 11.25
C GLU A 27 19.49 0.30 12.16
N GLU A 28 19.39 -0.03 13.45
CA GLU A 28 18.45 0.62 14.38
C GLU A 28 18.86 2.08 14.70
N GLU A 29 20.15 2.35 14.91
CA GLU A 29 20.64 3.72 15.16
C GLU A 29 20.47 4.64 13.95
N SER A 30 20.79 4.15 12.75
CA SER A 30 20.60 4.93 11.52
C SER A 30 19.13 5.26 11.26
N LEU A 31 18.22 4.36 11.63
CA LEU A 31 16.78 4.53 11.45
C LEU A 31 16.17 5.54 12.44
N ILE A 32 16.72 5.63 13.64
CA ILE A 32 16.27 6.58 14.67
C ILE A 32 16.69 8.01 14.27
N ASP A 33 17.91 8.19 13.76
CA ASP A 33 18.45 9.51 13.39
C ASP A 33 17.64 10.19 12.27
N TRP A 34 17.30 9.50 11.19
CA TRP A 34 16.53 10.14 10.10
C TRP A 34 15.09 10.47 10.53
N LYS A 35 14.45 9.63 11.38
CA LYS A 35 13.10 9.90 11.88
C LYS A 35 13.06 11.16 12.75
N GLU A 36 14.07 11.35 13.61
CA GLU A 36 14.20 12.54 14.44
C GLU A 36 14.48 13.79 13.60
N ASN A 37 15.36 13.69 12.59
CA ASN A 37 15.71 14.79 11.69
C ASN A 37 14.55 15.27 10.80
N LEU A 38 13.56 14.41 10.50
CA LEU A 38 12.36 14.82 9.75
C LEU A 38 11.30 15.53 10.61
N GLY A 39 11.43 15.54 11.94
CA GLY A 39 10.48 16.18 12.84
C GLY A 39 9.05 15.60 12.76
N LEU A 40 8.91 14.32 12.40
CA LEU A 40 7.60 13.67 12.13
C LEU A 40 6.70 13.49 13.36
N GLY A 41 7.18 13.88 14.54
CA GLY A 41 6.46 13.74 15.81
C GLY A 41 6.26 12.28 16.21
N LYS A 42 5.41 12.04 17.20
CA LYS A 42 5.11 10.69 17.68
C LYS A 42 4.18 9.96 16.69
N GLU A 43 4.46 8.68 16.47
CA GLU A 43 3.61 7.79 15.68
C GLU A 43 2.18 7.76 16.24
N LYS A 44 1.17 7.70 15.36
CA LYS A 44 -0.26 7.73 15.70
C LYS A 44 -1.02 6.72 14.88
N VAL A 45 -2.00 6.06 15.51
CA VAL A 45 -2.97 5.18 14.84
C VAL A 45 -4.29 5.90 14.68
N SER A 46 -4.91 5.78 13.49
CA SER A 46 -6.18 6.44 13.16
C SER A 46 -7.12 5.46 12.48
N ARG A 47 -8.37 5.37 12.95
CA ARG A 47 -9.42 4.58 12.29
C ARG A 47 -10.24 5.50 11.39
N LEU A 48 -10.19 5.26 10.09
CA LEU A 48 -10.97 6.00 9.10
C LEU A 48 -12.19 5.16 8.70
N HIS A 49 -13.34 5.82 8.56
CA HIS A 49 -14.58 5.20 8.07
C HIS A 49 -15.28 6.22 7.18
N PHE A 50 -15.52 5.82 5.94
CA PHE A 50 -16.15 6.62 4.90
C PHE A 50 -16.72 5.68 3.83
N PHE A 51 -17.57 6.23 2.96
CA PHE A 51 -18.18 5.51 1.85
C PHE A 51 -17.63 6.03 0.53
N PHE A 52 -17.23 5.11 -0.34
CA PHE A 52 -16.68 5.36 -1.67
C PHE A 52 -17.78 5.11 -2.73
N HIS A 53 -17.98 6.05 -3.66
CA HIS A 53 -19.08 6.00 -4.63
C HIS A 53 -18.58 6.01 -6.08
N ASP A 54 -18.40 4.82 -6.65
CA ASP A 54 -18.06 4.67 -8.07
C ASP A 54 -19.31 4.81 -8.96
N THR A 55 -19.30 5.84 -9.82
CA THR A 55 -20.41 6.15 -10.73
C THR A 55 -19.98 5.98 -12.18
N LEU A 56 -20.23 4.80 -12.74
CA LEU A 56 -19.84 4.43 -14.11
C LEU A 56 -20.74 4.99 -15.22
N SER A 57 -21.92 5.52 -14.88
CA SER A 57 -22.94 5.92 -15.86
C SER A 57 -23.85 7.03 -15.34
N GLY A 58 -24.75 7.51 -16.20
CA GLY A 58 -25.64 8.62 -15.89
C GLY A 58 -25.10 9.96 -16.40
N LYS A 59 -25.66 11.06 -15.90
CA LYS A 59 -25.36 12.40 -16.41
C LYS A 59 -23.93 12.87 -16.08
N ASN A 60 -23.44 12.50 -14.90
CA ASN A 60 -22.15 12.93 -14.37
C ASN A 60 -21.39 11.71 -13.83
N PRO A 61 -20.81 10.85 -14.69
CA PRO A 61 -20.00 9.73 -14.23
C PRO A 61 -18.73 10.22 -13.53
N THR A 62 -18.30 9.49 -12.51
CA THR A 62 -17.07 9.76 -11.74
C THR A 62 -15.93 8.82 -12.13
N ALA A 63 -16.23 7.73 -12.83
CA ALA A 63 -15.26 6.83 -13.42
C ALA A 63 -15.54 6.58 -14.90
N VAL A 64 -14.46 6.54 -15.70
CA VAL A 64 -14.51 6.40 -17.16
C VAL A 64 -13.52 5.36 -17.64
N ARG A 65 -13.95 4.54 -18.60
CA ARG A 65 -13.06 3.55 -19.23
C ARG A 65 -12.02 4.24 -20.10
N ILE A 66 -10.74 4.00 -19.81
CA ILE A 66 -9.62 4.59 -20.55
C ILE A 66 -8.86 3.58 -21.41
N ALA A 67 -8.96 2.29 -21.09
CA ALA A 67 -8.33 1.22 -21.88
C ALA A 67 -9.11 -0.10 -21.74
N GLN A 68 -8.94 -0.97 -22.72
CA GLN A 68 -9.44 -2.34 -22.70
C GLN A 68 -8.57 -3.25 -23.57
N ALA A 69 -8.46 -4.52 -23.20
CA ALA A 69 -7.81 -5.54 -24.01
C ALA A 69 -8.75 -6.07 -25.11
N ALA A 70 -8.18 -6.70 -26.15
CA ALA A 70 -8.98 -7.32 -27.22
C ALA A 70 -9.94 -8.39 -26.68
N ILE A 71 -9.51 -9.15 -25.67
CA ILE A 71 -10.30 -10.22 -25.05
C ILE A 71 -11.36 -9.72 -24.07
N THR A 72 -11.35 -8.43 -23.69
CA THR A 72 -12.21 -7.89 -22.63
C THR A 72 -13.70 -8.12 -22.92
N LYS A 73 -14.13 -8.00 -24.18
CA LYS A 73 -15.55 -8.16 -24.56
C LYS A 73 -16.09 -9.59 -24.40
N THR A 74 -15.21 -10.59 -24.50
CA THR A 74 -15.58 -12.01 -24.37
C THR A 74 -15.16 -12.60 -23.03
N SER A 75 -14.43 -11.82 -22.22
CA SER A 75 -14.02 -12.24 -20.87
C SER A 75 -15.22 -12.19 -19.92
N PRO A 76 -15.46 -13.26 -19.13
CA PRO A 76 -16.55 -13.28 -18.16
C PRO A 76 -16.34 -12.28 -17.00
N THR A 77 -15.13 -11.78 -16.81
CA THR A 77 -14.73 -10.88 -15.72
C THR A 77 -14.40 -9.47 -16.20
N LEU A 78 -14.52 -9.19 -17.51
CA LEU A 78 -14.01 -7.98 -18.15
C LEU A 78 -12.49 -7.80 -18.02
N PHE A 79 -11.74 -8.89 -17.91
CA PHE A 79 -10.28 -8.86 -17.76
C PHE A 79 -9.62 -7.89 -18.75
N GLY A 80 -8.70 -7.06 -18.25
CA GLY A 80 -7.95 -6.09 -19.03
C GLY A 80 -8.67 -4.76 -19.27
N VAL A 81 -9.88 -4.56 -18.73
CA VAL A 81 -10.49 -3.23 -18.70
C VAL A 81 -9.79 -2.35 -17.66
N VAL A 82 -9.59 -1.07 -17.96
CA VAL A 82 -9.05 -0.06 -17.04
C VAL A 82 -9.97 1.14 -17.02
N ASN A 83 -10.39 1.58 -15.82
CA ASN A 83 -11.18 2.78 -15.61
C ASN A 83 -10.36 3.80 -14.80
N MET A 84 -10.33 5.05 -15.27
CA MET A 84 -9.84 6.20 -14.50
C MET A 84 -11.00 6.73 -13.66
N ALA A 85 -10.76 6.98 -12.38
CA ALA A 85 -11.77 7.35 -11.41
C ALA A 85 -11.37 8.59 -10.60
N ASP A 86 -12.36 9.42 -10.33
CA ASP A 86 -12.35 10.54 -9.39
C ASP A 86 -13.65 10.47 -8.57
N ASP A 87 -13.68 9.56 -7.61
CA ASP A 87 -14.90 9.17 -6.89
C ASP A 87 -15.03 9.92 -5.56
N PRO A 88 -16.23 10.41 -5.19
CA PRO A 88 -16.42 11.06 -3.90
C PRO A 88 -16.32 10.07 -2.73
N LEU A 89 -15.74 10.55 -1.64
CA LEU A 89 -15.77 9.89 -0.33
C LEU A 89 -16.71 10.66 0.59
N THR A 90 -17.65 9.98 1.25
CA THR A 90 -18.65 10.62 2.12
C THR A 90 -18.73 10.02 3.52
N GLU A 91 -19.29 10.76 4.48
CA GLU A 91 -19.47 10.28 5.87
C GLU A 91 -20.53 9.19 6.00
N GLY A 92 -21.58 9.22 5.16
CA GLY A 92 -22.68 8.26 5.14
C GLY A 92 -22.81 7.52 3.80
N PRO A 93 -23.58 6.42 3.74
CA PRO A 93 -23.78 5.65 2.52
C PRO A 93 -24.59 6.38 1.45
N GLU A 94 -25.33 7.43 1.82
CA GLU A 94 -26.08 8.24 0.86
C GLU A 94 -25.12 9.15 0.06
N PRO A 95 -25.22 9.20 -1.29
CA PRO A 95 -24.37 10.09 -2.10
C PRO A 95 -24.54 11.58 -1.79
N THR A 96 -25.66 11.96 -1.17
CA THR A 96 -25.94 13.33 -0.73
C THR A 96 -25.39 13.64 0.66
N SER A 97 -24.81 12.66 1.35
CA SER A 97 -24.16 12.88 2.63
C SER A 97 -22.89 13.72 2.47
N LYS A 98 -22.36 14.20 3.60
CA LYS A 98 -21.24 15.14 3.59
C LYS A 98 -20.01 14.54 2.90
N LEU A 99 -19.50 15.25 1.90
CA LEU A 99 -18.25 14.93 1.21
C LEU A 99 -17.06 15.16 2.17
N VAL A 100 -16.15 14.19 2.26
CA VAL A 100 -14.95 14.25 3.11
C VAL A 100 -13.65 14.11 2.34
N GLY A 101 -13.71 13.67 1.09
CA GLY A 101 -12.53 13.49 0.26
C GLY A 101 -12.88 12.92 -1.11
N ARG A 102 -11.85 12.50 -1.83
CA ARG A 102 -11.97 11.87 -3.15
C ARG A 102 -10.98 10.71 -3.27
N ALA A 103 -11.40 9.64 -3.94
CA ALA A 103 -10.53 8.55 -4.36
C ALA A 103 -10.18 8.74 -5.84
N GLN A 104 -8.89 8.92 -6.11
CA GLN A 104 -8.38 9.37 -7.39
C GLN A 104 -7.31 8.42 -7.92
N GLY A 105 -7.46 7.97 -9.15
CA GLY A 105 -6.51 7.04 -9.77
C GLY A 105 -7.23 6.15 -10.76
N PHE A 106 -6.83 4.88 -10.84
CA PHE A 106 -7.49 3.92 -11.70
C PHE A 106 -7.72 2.59 -11.02
N TYR A 107 -8.67 1.84 -11.56
CA TYR A 107 -8.83 0.44 -11.25
C TYR A 107 -8.98 -0.39 -12.51
N ALA A 108 -8.59 -1.65 -12.45
CA ALA A 108 -8.60 -2.56 -13.58
C ALA A 108 -9.16 -3.92 -13.20
N SER A 109 -9.86 -4.58 -14.13
CA SER A 109 -10.24 -5.98 -13.94
C SER A 109 -9.03 -6.88 -14.21
N ALA A 110 -8.55 -7.52 -13.16
CA ALA A 110 -7.30 -8.28 -13.11
C ALA A 110 -7.50 -9.80 -12.98
N GLY A 111 -8.71 -10.26 -12.66
CA GLY A 111 -9.01 -11.69 -12.55
C GLY A 111 -9.47 -12.29 -13.88
N GLN A 112 -8.93 -13.44 -14.28
CA GLN A 112 -9.36 -14.12 -15.52
C GLN A 112 -10.57 -15.05 -15.31
N GLN A 113 -10.65 -15.69 -14.14
CA GLN A 113 -11.69 -16.67 -13.81
C GLN A 113 -12.77 -16.07 -12.89
N GLU A 114 -12.38 -15.19 -11.97
CA GLU A 114 -13.27 -14.52 -11.03
C GLU A 114 -13.11 -13.00 -11.12
N VAL A 115 -14.15 -12.25 -10.77
CA VAL A 115 -14.09 -10.79 -10.76
C VAL A 115 -13.12 -10.35 -9.66
N CYS A 116 -12.02 -9.73 -10.07
CA CYS A 116 -11.01 -9.18 -9.16
C CYS A 116 -10.57 -7.82 -9.70
N LEU A 117 -10.62 -6.80 -8.86
CA LEU A 117 -10.18 -5.45 -9.21
C LEU A 117 -8.81 -5.18 -8.59
N LEU A 118 -7.88 -4.70 -9.41
CA LEU A 118 -6.66 -4.05 -8.93
C LEU A 118 -6.95 -2.56 -8.79
N MET A 119 -6.72 -2.00 -7.60
CA MET A 119 -6.92 -0.58 -7.30
C MET A 119 -5.56 0.11 -7.18
N ALA A 120 -5.31 1.12 -8.00
CA ALA A 120 -4.13 1.99 -7.89
C ALA A 120 -4.64 3.43 -7.75
N MET A 121 -4.95 3.82 -6.52
CA MET A 121 -5.66 5.05 -6.21
C MET A 121 -5.12 5.70 -4.95
N SER A 122 -5.20 7.02 -4.90
CA SER A 122 -4.99 7.82 -3.70
C SER A 122 -6.31 8.23 -3.06
N TYR A 123 -6.39 8.20 -1.74
CA TYR A 123 -7.54 8.70 -0.98
C TYR A 123 -7.21 10.08 -0.42
N SER A 124 -7.60 11.14 -1.12
CA SER A 124 -7.31 12.53 -0.76
C SER A 124 -8.41 13.13 0.10
N PHE A 125 -8.10 13.46 1.36
CA PHE A 125 -9.07 14.03 2.29
C PHE A 125 -9.15 15.54 2.16
N THR A 126 -10.36 16.09 2.02
CA THR A 126 -10.60 17.53 1.82
C THR A 126 -11.25 18.20 3.03
N GLU A 127 -11.71 17.41 4.00
CA GLU A 127 -12.39 17.87 5.21
C GLU A 127 -11.89 17.16 6.47
N GLY A 128 -12.24 17.72 7.62
CA GLY A 128 -11.92 17.15 8.94
C GLY A 128 -10.43 17.21 9.30
N LYS A 129 -10.03 16.36 10.25
CA LYS A 129 -8.70 16.37 10.87
C LYS A 129 -7.55 16.12 9.89
N TYR A 130 -7.80 15.37 8.81
CA TYR A 130 -6.79 14.96 7.84
C TYR A 130 -6.86 15.74 6.53
N LYS A 131 -7.58 16.87 6.51
CA LYS A 131 -7.68 17.75 5.35
C LYS A 131 -6.30 18.06 4.76
N GLY A 132 -6.14 17.81 3.46
CA GLY A 132 -4.90 18.00 2.71
C GLY A 132 -3.95 16.80 2.74
N SER A 133 -4.28 15.72 3.45
CA SER A 133 -3.49 14.47 3.46
C SER A 133 -4.03 13.45 2.46
N SER A 134 -3.23 12.44 2.13
CA SER A 134 -3.63 11.30 1.30
C SER A 134 -3.09 9.97 1.82
N LEU A 135 -3.75 8.88 1.43
CA LEU A 135 -3.27 7.49 1.52
C LEU A 135 -3.04 6.93 0.12
#